data_AF-A0A2M7KCT9-F1
#
_entry.id   AF-A0A2M7KCT9-F1
#
_cell.length_a   1.000
_cell.length_b   1.000
_cell.length_c   1.000
_cell.angle_alpha   90.00
_cell.angle_beta   90.00
_cell.angle_gamma   90.00
#
_symmetry.space_group_name_H-M   'P 1'
#
loop_
_entity.id
_entity.type
_entity.pdbx_description
1 polymer ?
#
loop_
_entity_poly.entity_id
_entity_poly.type
_entity_poly.pdbx_seq_one_letter_code
_entity_poly.pdbx_strand_id
1 'polypeptide(L)'
;DDIGSSPNLSDETYRGTSAFSEAETQIMKDFDESKIFKLCIDYHTYSNVLIYPWSYDNLLTPDSAIFRQYAQIMTKNNGFAYGTPFQTLGYNANGGSVDWFYGEQSTKNKIMGFSPEAGDANDGFWPQIDRIEPIAKSFAEMNFYLALFAGKYAEISDANTKFLNGSGYLKFDVQSLGLDTPATFTISIVPTNSAITSVGSPIIINNMHFLQSGFDSINVTLSPSLSPGQLISYVYKVQNSYGFYYSDTITKIFGTPVDIFYDVANNMNNWTSTTWNTTTLSYHSATKSFTDSPSGNYNDNVITNITLNSYINLTGYLYAELSFWAKWDIEAGWDYVEVLASTNGTIWTPLCGKYNHPGNSYQDVDHPIYDGTQSTWVNEQVDLTNYLGQSIKLRFKLVSDNYMNYDGFYFDDIKVSVITNPLNINNLNDNENSITLYPNPCENVLNIKINSSNKLNSFIEIYNSLGKKIETVYVNNNQNNINIDIKNISQGIYFVKFVNETGISNTLKFVKQ
;
A
#
# COMPACT_ATOMS: atom_id res chain seq x y z
N ASP A 1 -27.18 -31.10 10.01
CA ASP A 1 -28.14 -30.56 9.02
C ASP A 1 -27.79 -31.14 7.66
N ASP A 2 -28.57 -30.81 6.61
CA ASP A 2 -28.28 -31.19 5.22
C ASP A 2 -27.75 -30.02 4.38
N ILE A 3 -27.02 -29.10 5.02
CA ILE A 3 -26.45 -27.91 4.38
C ILE A 3 -24.96 -28.16 4.16
N GLY A 4 -24.52 -28.19 2.89
CA GLY A 4 -23.10 -28.37 2.53
C GLY A 4 -22.62 -29.83 2.42
N SER A 5 -23.50 -30.82 2.65
CA SER A 5 -23.29 -32.23 2.26
C SER A 5 -24.63 -32.96 2.17
N SER A 6 -24.64 -34.15 1.59
CA SER A 6 -25.86 -34.96 1.38
C SER A 6 -25.91 -36.26 2.19
N PRO A 7 -27.09 -36.71 2.65
CA PRO A 7 -27.29 -38.05 3.18
C PRO A 7 -27.57 -39.11 2.10
N ASN A 8 -27.70 -38.73 0.82
CA ASN A 8 -27.99 -39.68 -0.27
C ASN A 8 -26.71 -40.29 -0.83
N LEU A 9 -26.64 -41.62 -0.90
CA LEU A 9 -25.44 -42.34 -1.37
C LEU A 9 -25.03 -42.02 -2.82
N SER A 10 -25.95 -41.53 -3.65
CA SER A 10 -25.68 -41.21 -5.06
C SER A 10 -25.13 -39.80 -5.27
N ASP A 11 -25.12 -38.96 -4.25
CA ASP A 11 -24.68 -37.57 -4.37
C ASP A 11 -23.15 -37.49 -4.23
N GLU A 12 -22.51 -36.66 -5.06
CA GLU A 12 -21.06 -36.42 -5.02
C GLU A 12 -20.56 -35.89 -3.65
N THR A 13 -21.47 -35.29 -2.87
CA THR A 13 -21.19 -34.77 -1.52
C THR A 13 -21.76 -35.66 -0.42
N TYR A 14 -21.93 -36.97 -0.66
CA TYR A 14 -22.40 -37.92 0.34
C TYR A 14 -21.48 -37.96 1.58
N ARG A 15 -22.03 -37.69 2.76
CA ARG A 15 -21.25 -37.56 4.01
C ARG A 15 -20.90 -38.87 4.72
N GLY A 16 -21.31 -40.01 4.17
CA GLY A 16 -21.23 -41.29 4.87
C GLY A 16 -22.36 -41.54 5.87
N THR A 17 -22.32 -42.69 6.54
CA THR A 17 -23.36 -43.12 7.50
C THR A 17 -23.20 -42.47 8.88
N SER A 18 -21.99 -42.03 9.20
CA SER A 18 -21.63 -41.26 10.39
C SER A 18 -20.31 -40.52 10.15
N ALA A 19 -19.99 -39.56 11.01
CA ALA A 19 -18.64 -38.97 11.03
C ALA A 19 -17.59 -40.08 11.14
N PHE A 20 -16.52 -39.98 10.34
CA PHE A 20 -15.46 -40.99 10.25
C PHE A 20 -15.94 -42.40 9.91
N SER A 21 -16.97 -42.55 9.06
CA SER A 21 -17.37 -43.89 8.58
C SER A 21 -16.41 -44.48 7.54
N GLU A 22 -15.68 -43.64 6.81
CA GLU A 22 -14.70 -44.05 5.80
C GLU A 22 -13.34 -44.35 6.44
N ALA A 23 -12.69 -45.44 6.02
CA ALA A 23 -11.43 -45.91 6.61
C ALA A 23 -10.29 -44.89 6.47
N GLU A 24 -10.24 -44.15 5.36
CA GLU A 24 -9.27 -43.10 5.08
C GLU A 24 -9.39 -41.96 6.10
N THR A 25 -10.61 -41.53 6.40
CA THR A 25 -10.85 -40.48 7.39
C THR A 25 -10.56 -40.96 8.82
N GLN A 26 -10.81 -42.23 9.13
CA GLN A 26 -10.41 -42.83 10.41
C GLN A 26 -8.90 -42.83 10.60
N ILE A 27 -8.14 -43.16 9.54
CA ILE A 27 -6.67 -43.12 9.58
C ILE A 27 -6.16 -41.71 9.84
N MET A 28 -6.72 -40.70 9.15
CA MET A 28 -6.35 -39.30 9.39
C MET A 28 -6.67 -38.88 10.82
N LYS A 29 -7.87 -39.19 11.31
CA LYS A 29 -8.26 -38.93 12.70
C LYS A 29 -7.27 -39.53 13.69
N ASP A 30 -6.99 -40.83 13.57
CA ASP A 30 -6.09 -41.54 14.49
C ASP A 30 -4.66 -40.97 14.42
N PHE A 31 -4.21 -40.57 13.23
CA PHE A 31 -2.91 -39.95 13.05
C PHE A 31 -2.81 -38.59 13.74
N ASP A 32 -3.79 -37.71 13.53
CA ASP A 32 -3.82 -36.36 14.12
C ASP A 32 -4.01 -36.39 15.64
N GLU A 33 -4.77 -37.36 16.17
CA GLU A 33 -4.90 -37.58 17.61
C GLU A 33 -3.61 -38.17 18.24
N SER A 34 -2.76 -38.83 17.45
CA SER A 34 -1.50 -39.43 17.94
C SER A 34 -0.31 -38.46 18.00
N LYS A 35 -0.48 -37.23 17.51
CA LYS A 35 0.59 -36.23 17.35
C LYS A 35 0.15 -34.86 17.87
N ILE A 36 1.10 -33.93 17.90
CA ILE A 36 0.84 -32.53 18.23
C ILE A 36 1.18 -31.69 17.00
N PHE A 37 0.20 -31.51 16.12
CA PHE A 37 0.30 -30.63 14.96
C PHE A 37 -0.21 -29.24 15.31
N LYS A 38 0.50 -28.17 14.94
CA LYS A 38 -0.01 -26.81 15.17
C LYS A 38 -0.74 -26.23 13.95
N LEU A 39 -0.29 -26.63 12.76
CA LEU A 39 -0.73 -26.13 11.47
C LEU A 39 -0.93 -27.32 10.53
N CYS A 40 -1.86 -27.20 9.59
CA CYS A 40 -2.08 -28.18 8.53
C CYS A 40 -2.46 -27.46 7.22
N ILE A 41 -2.12 -28.09 6.09
CA ILE A 41 -2.56 -27.67 4.76
C ILE A 41 -3.15 -28.89 4.06
N ASP A 42 -4.37 -28.75 3.56
CA ASP A 42 -5.11 -29.79 2.85
C ASP A 42 -5.36 -29.33 1.42
N TYR A 43 -4.67 -29.92 0.44
CA TYR A 43 -4.69 -29.43 -0.94
C TYR A 43 -5.85 -30.01 -1.74
N HIS A 44 -6.59 -29.12 -2.39
CA HIS A 44 -7.66 -29.44 -3.34
C HIS A 44 -7.41 -28.73 -4.67
N THR A 45 -8.28 -28.97 -5.65
CA THR A 45 -8.31 -28.29 -6.95
C THR A 45 -9.78 -28.16 -7.34
N TYR A 46 -10.27 -27.05 -7.89
CA TYR A 46 -9.59 -25.88 -8.44
C TYR A 46 -10.27 -24.60 -7.93
N SER A 47 -9.64 -23.42 -8.11
CA SER A 47 -10.23 -22.06 -8.11
C SER A 47 -9.19 -20.95 -7.87
N ASN A 48 -7.93 -21.28 -7.57
CA ASN A 48 -6.90 -20.33 -7.15
C ASN A 48 -7.31 -19.52 -5.90
N VAL A 49 -7.78 -20.22 -4.87
CA VAL A 49 -8.17 -19.62 -3.57
C VAL A 49 -7.47 -20.31 -2.40
N LEU A 50 -7.44 -19.62 -1.24
CA LEU A 50 -6.98 -20.17 0.03
C LEU A 50 -8.10 -20.13 1.07
N ILE A 51 -8.60 -21.31 1.43
CA ILE A 51 -9.75 -21.45 2.34
C ILE A 51 -9.27 -21.68 3.78
N TYR A 52 -10.02 -21.15 4.75
CA TYR A 52 -9.90 -21.47 6.17
C TYR A 52 -11.28 -21.59 6.85
N PRO A 53 -11.36 -22.13 8.08
CA PRO A 53 -12.62 -22.30 8.80
C PRO A 53 -13.37 -20.99 9.11
N TRP A 54 -14.69 -21.02 9.29
CA TRP A 54 -15.55 -22.21 9.21
C TRP A 54 -16.07 -22.46 7.80
N SER A 55 -16.24 -23.74 7.48
CA SER A 55 -16.75 -24.22 6.20
C SER A 55 -18.25 -24.49 6.29
N TYR A 56 -18.72 -25.01 7.42
CA TYR A 56 -20.13 -25.39 7.60
C TYR A 56 -21.10 -24.20 7.62
N ASP A 57 -20.63 -23.01 7.98
CA ASP A 57 -21.41 -21.78 8.05
C ASP A 57 -20.50 -20.55 7.90
N ASN A 58 -21.05 -19.42 7.46
CA ASN A 58 -20.31 -18.18 7.25
C ASN A 58 -20.10 -17.42 8.57
N LEU A 59 -19.39 -18.05 9.50
CA LEU A 59 -19.12 -17.55 10.85
C LEU A 59 -17.63 -17.31 11.07
N LEU A 60 -17.32 -16.32 11.91
CA LEU A 60 -15.95 -16.10 12.36
C LEU A 60 -15.57 -17.10 13.46
N THR A 61 -14.34 -17.60 13.39
CA THR A 61 -13.70 -18.33 14.48
C THR A 61 -13.14 -17.34 15.52
N PRO A 62 -12.89 -17.77 16.77
CA PRO A 62 -12.12 -16.98 17.74
C PRO A 62 -10.75 -16.53 17.23
N ASP A 63 -10.13 -17.27 16.30
CA ASP A 63 -8.80 -16.99 15.74
C ASP A 63 -8.86 -16.39 14.32
N SER A 64 -10.02 -15.91 13.85
CA SER A 64 -10.16 -15.42 12.46
C SER A 64 -9.24 -14.25 12.12
N ALA A 65 -8.81 -13.46 13.11
CA ALA A 65 -7.79 -12.44 12.90
C ALA A 65 -6.42 -13.04 12.52
N ILE A 66 -6.06 -14.18 13.12
CA ILE A 66 -4.82 -14.91 12.81
C ILE A 66 -4.92 -15.56 11.44
N PHE A 67 -6.06 -16.22 11.13
CA PHE A 67 -6.28 -16.81 9.82
C PHE A 67 -6.14 -15.78 8.69
N ARG A 68 -6.77 -14.60 8.83
CA ARG A 68 -6.62 -13.52 7.87
C ARG A 68 -5.19 -13.03 7.75
N GLN A 69 -4.48 -12.84 8.87
CA GLN A 69 -3.08 -12.41 8.84
C GLN A 69 -2.18 -13.41 8.10
N TYR A 70 -2.32 -14.70 8.38
CA TYR A 70 -1.54 -15.74 7.69
C TYR A 70 -1.93 -15.86 6.22
N ALA A 71 -3.23 -15.87 5.92
CA ALA A 71 -3.71 -15.96 4.55
C ALA A 71 -3.23 -14.78 3.70
N GLN A 72 -3.31 -13.55 4.22
CA GLN A 72 -2.80 -12.35 3.56
C GLN A 72 -1.30 -12.47 3.22
N ILE A 73 -0.49 -13.04 4.11
CA ILE A 73 0.94 -13.28 3.86
C ILE A 73 1.13 -14.39 2.82
N MET A 74 0.39 -15.48 2.95
CA MET A 74 0.47 -16.67 2.09
C MET A 74 0.01 -16.41 0.65
N THR A 75 -0.87 -15.43 0.41
CA THR A 75 -1.38 -15.08 -0.92
C THR A 75 -0.83 -13.77 -1.47
N LYS A 76 0.07 -13.10 -0.74
CA LYS A 76 0.58 -11.76 -1.09
C LYS A 76 1.12 -11.67 -2.54
N ASN A 77 1.85 -12.68 -3.00
CA ASN A 77 2.52 -12.64 -4.30
C ASN A 77 1.71 -13.24 -5.45
N ASN A 78 0.71 -14.09 -5.16
CA ASN A 78 -0.14 -14.70 -6.17
C ASN A 78 -1.52 -14.01 -6.31
N GLY A 79 -1.88 -13.14 -5.37
CA GLY A 79 -3.15 -12.40 -5.41
C GLY A 79 -4.38 -13.27 -5.19
N PHE A 80 -4.22 -14.50 -4.70
CA PHE A 80 -5.35 -15.41 -4.53
C PHE A 80 -6.30 -14.91 -3.45
N ALA A 81 -7.60 -14.98 -3.76
CA ALA A 81 -8.64 -14.70 -2.78
C ALA A 81 -8.54 -15.69 -1.61
N TYR A 82 -8.82 -15.22 -0.41
CA TYR A 82 -8.79 -16.04 0.80
C TYR A 82 -9.99 -15.75 1.70
N GLY A 83 -10.45 -16.76 2.43
CA GLY A 83 -11.69 -16.64 3.19
C GLY A 83 -12.26 -17.96 3.67
N THR A 84 -13.49 -17.90 4.17
CA THR A 84 -14.35 -19.09 4.28
C THR A 84 -14.71 -19.60 2.87
N PRO A 85 -15.18 -20.86 2.73
CA PRO A 85 -15.72 -21.34 1.45
C PRO A 85 -16.80 -20.42 0.88
N PHE A 86 -17.67 -19.86 1.73
CA PHE A 86 -18.69 -18.93 1.26
C PHE A 86 -18.10 -17.64 0.69
N GLN A 87 -17.08 -17.08 1.35
CA GLN A 87 -16.41 -15.84 0.92
C GLN A 87 -15.61 -16.01 -0.38
N THR A 88 -15.14 -17.23 -0.67
CA THR A 88 -14.23 -17.50 -1.79
C THR A 88 -14.92 -18.20 -2.96
N LEU A 89 -15.83 -19.12 -2.67
CA LEU A 89 -16.50 -20.00 -3.65
C LEU A 89 -18.03 -19.82 -3.66
N GLY A 90 -18.61 -19.06 -2.73
CA GLY A 90 -20.05 -18.77 -2.70
C GLY A 90 -20.94 -19.87 -2.11
N TYR A 91 -20.38 -20.91 -1.49
CA TYR A 91 -21.15 -21.99 -0.86
C TYR A 91 -20.53 -22.48 0.46
N ASN A 92 -21.34 -23.12 1.31
CA ASN A 92 -20.90 -23.76 2.55
C ASN A 92 -20.68 -25.26 2.34
N ALA A 93 -19.77 -25.84 3.12
CA ALA A 93 -19.49 -27.28 3.14
C ALA A 93 -19.34 -27.76 4.60
N ASN A 94 -20.18 -28.69 5.04
CA ASN A 94 -20.10 -29.23 6.40
C ASN A 94 -19.31 -30.55 6.43
N GLY A 95 -18.65 -30.84 7.55
CA GLY A 95 -17.82 -32.05 7.71
C GLY A 95 -16.45 -32.00 7.04
N GLY A 96 -16.02 -30.84 6.54
CA GLY A 96 -14.70 -30.63 5.95
C GLY A 96 -13.53 -30.79 6.94
N SER A 97 -12.35 -31.11 6.41
CA SER A 97 -11.13 -31.38 7.17
C SER A 97 -10.67 -30.18 8.01
N VAL A 98 -10.64 -28.98 7.42
CA VAL A 98 -10.17 -27.75 8.10
C VAL A 98 -11.03 -27.38 9.30
N ASP A 99 -12.34 -27.63 9.24
CA ASP A 99 -13.25 -27.44 10.36
C ASP A 99 -12.96 -28.43 11.48
N TRP A 100 -12.71 -29.70 11.16
CA TRP A 100 -12.34 -30.70 12.18
C TRP A 100 -10.96 -30.42 12.79
N PHE A 101 -9.97 -30.03 11.98
CA PHE A 101 -8.64 -29.64 12.44
C PHE A 101 -8.70 -28.53 13.49
N TYR A 102 -9.54 -27.51 13.26
CA TYR A 102 -9.67 -26.37 14.17
C TYR A 102 -10.64 -26.61 15.33
N GLY A 103 -11.80 -27.22 15.05
CA GLY A 103 -12.92 -27.32 15.98
C GLY A 103 -12.83 -28.42 17.02
N GLU A 104 -12.35 -29.62 16.63
CA GLU A 104 -12.20 -30.73 17.58
C GLU A 104 -10.95 -30.50 18.44
N GLN A 105 -11.16 -30.36 19.76
CA GLN A 105 -10.10 -30.09 20.73
C GLN A 105 -10.19 -30.95 22.00
N SER A 106 -11.14 -31.89 22.05
CA SER A 106 -11.34 -32.80 23.18
C SER A 106 -10.40 -34.01 23.08
N THR A 107 -10.20 -34.54 21.86
CA THR A 107 -9.35 -35.71 21.61
C THR A 107 -7.96 -35.37 21.09
N LYS A 108 -7.79 -34.19 20.49
CA LYS A 108 -6.52 -33.66 19.97
C LYS A 108 -6.35 -32.19 20.32
N ASN A 109 -5.18 -31.63 20.05
CA ASN A 109 -5.00 -30.19 20.17
C ASN A 109 -5.64 -29.43 18.99
N LYS A 110 -5.86 -28.13 19.18
CA LYS A 110 -6.26 -27.20 18.10
C LYS A 110 -5.19 -27.18 17.00
N ILE A 111 -5.61 -27.37 15.75
CA ILE A 111 -4.77 -27.27 14.56
C ILE A 111 -5.34 -26.16 13.66
N MET A 112 -4.52 -25.18 13.27
CA MET A 112 -4.98 -24.20 12.27
C MET A 112 -4.80 -24.80 10.87
N GLY A 113 -5.92 -25.18 10.25
CA GLY A 113 -5.97 -25.77 8.92
C GLY A 113 -6.25 -24.73 7.83
N PHE A 114 -5.57 -24.88 6.69
CA PHE A 114 -5.83 -24.14 5.46
C PHE A 114 -6.08 -25.11 4.31
N SER A 115 -6.95 -24.74 3.37
CA SER A 115 -7.30 -25.55 2.20
C SER A 115 -7.11 -24.75 0.91
N PRO A 116 -5.95 -24.87 0.24
CA PRO A 116 -5.75 -24.23 -1.06
C PRO A 116 -6.48 -25.00 -2.16
N GLU A 117 -7.09 -24.28 -3.10
CA GLU A 117 -7.73 -24.81 -4.30
C GLU A 117 -6.87 -24.50 -5.53
N ALA A 118 -6.05 -25.46 -5.96
CA ALA A 118 -5.02 -25.22 -6.96
C ALA A 118 -5.49 -25.30 -8.42
N GLY A 119 -5.05 -24.34 -9.25
CA GLY A 119 -5.45 -24.20 -10.64
C GLY A 119 -6.68 -23.30 -10.80
N ASP A 120 -6.78 -22.61 -11.93
CA ASP A 120 -7.97 -21.80 -12.25
C ASP A 120 -9.09 -22.65 -12.86
N ALA A 121 -10.22 -22.02 -13.23
CA ALA A 121 -11.33 -22.72 -13.86
C ALA A 121 -11.02 -23.26 -15.27
N ASN A 122 -10.03 -22.71 -15.98
CA ASN A 122 -9.58 -23.24 -17.27
C ASN A 122 -8.72 -24.50 -17.08
N ASP A 123 -7.95 -24.55 -16.00
CA ASP A 123 -7.20 -25.73 -15.58
C ASP A 123 -8.16 -26.86 -15.12
N GLY A 124 -9.18 -26.52 -14.32
CA GLY A 124 -10.16 -27.47 -13.80
C GLY A 124 -9.52 -28.63 -13.02
N PHE A 125 -10.17 -29.80 -13.01
CA PHE A 125 -9.60 -31.01 -12.38
C PHE A 125 -8.52 -31.70 -13.22
N TRP A 126 -8.39 -31.34 -14.50
CA TRP A 126 -7.55 -32.04 -15.48
C TRP A 126 -6.69 -31.05 -16.27
N PRO A 127 -5.77 -30.32 -15.60
CA PRO A 127 -4.94 -29.33 -16.27
C PRO A 127 -4.05 -29.97 -17.34
N GLN A 128 -3.67 -29.17 -18.34
CA GLN A 128 -2.66 -29.60 -19.31
C GLN A 128 -1.32 -29.88 -18.61
N ILE A 129 -0.54 -30.81 -19.16
CA ILE A 129 0.73 -31.25 -18.53
C ILE A 129 1.70 -30.08 -18.32
N ASP A 130 1.72 -29.12 -19.25
CA ASP A 130 2.56 -27.92 -19.16
C ASP A 130 2.08 -26.92 -18.09
N ARG A 131 0.88 -27.08 -17.54
CA ARG A 131 0.32 -26.29 -16.44
C ARG A 131 0.71 -26.81 -15.06
N ILE A 132 1.17 -28.05 -14.93
CA ILE A 132 1.53 -28.66 -13.63
C ILE A 132 2.56 -27.82 -12.88
N GLU A 133 3.68 -27.48 -13.53
CA GLU A 133 4.75 -26.72 -12.87
C GLU A 133 4.36 -25.26 -12.57
N PRO A 134 3.71 -24.50 -13.49
CA PRO A 134 3.13 -23.20 -13.18
C PRO A 134 2.20 -23.20 -11.97
N ILE A 135 1.26 -24.15 -11.89
CA ILE A 135 0.33 -24.27 -10.76
C ILE A 135 1.11 -24.60 -9.48
N ALA A 136 2.00 -25.60 -9.50
CA ALA A 136 2.77 -25.94 -8.30
C ALA A 136 3.60 -24.74 -7.78
N LYS A 137 4.16 -23.92 -8.69
CA LYS A 137 4.92 -22.72 -8.33
C LYS A 137 4.05 -21.64 -7.69
N SER A 138 2.82 -21.42 -8.17
CA SER A 138 1.94 -20.37 -7.63
C SER A 138 1.47 -20.65 -6.19
N PHE A 139 1.55 -21.91 -5.74
CA PHE A 139 1.20 -22.34 -4.37
C PHE A 139 2.42 -22.64 -3.48
N ALA A 140 3.63 -22.62 -4.02
CA ALA A 140 4.84 -23.02 -3.29
C ALA A 140 5.08 -22.17 -2.03
N GLU A 141 4.85 -20.86 -2.13
CA GLU A 141 5.07 -19.93 -1.01
C GLU A 141 4.18 -20.22 0.20
N MET A 142 2.94 -20.68 -0.02
CA MET A 142 2.05 -21.10 1.06
C MET A 142 2.67 -22.17 1.95
N ASN A 143 3.33 -23.17 1.33
CA ASN A 143 4.02 -24.24 2.06
C ASN A 143 5.22 -23.71 2.85
N PHE A 144 6.00 -22.80 2.26
CA PHE A 144 7.14 -22.19 2.93
C PHE A 144 6.69 -21.36 4.14
N TYR A 145 5.66 -20.53 3.98
CA TYR A 145 5.12 -19.74 5.09
C TYR A 145 4.51 -20.61 6.18
N LEU A 146 3.79 -21.69 5.85
CA LEU A 146 3.27 -22.61 6.85
C LEU A 146 4.41 -23.23 7.71
N ALA A 147 5.52 -23.61 7.07
CA ALA A 147 6.70 -24.09 7.78
C ALA A 147 7.35 -23.00 8.66
N LEU A 148 7.37 -21.73 8.19
CA LEU A 148 7.86 -20.59 8.96
C LEU A 148 6.99 -20.31 10.19
N PHE A 149 5.66 -20.26 10.01
CA PHE A 149 4.68 -20.07 11.08
C PHE A 149 4.74 -21.17 12.13
N ALA A 150 5.08 -22.40 11.76
CA ALA A 150 5.25 -23.49 12.73
C ALA A 150 6.46 -23.25 13.68
N GLY A 151 7.47 -22.52 13.21
CA GLY A 151 8.72 -22.26 13.93
C GLY A 151 8.79 -20.88 14.59
N LYS A 152 10.02 -20.36 14.70
CA LYS A 152 10.33 -19.02 15.24
C LYS A 152 10.46 -18.03 14.10
N TYR A 153 9.34 -17.45 13.68
CA TYR A 153 9.26 -16.53 12.57
C TYR A 153 8.78 -15.14 13.00
N ALA A 154 9.29 -14.13 12.32
CA ALA A 154 8.83 -12.75 12.47
C ALA A 154 8.91 -12.04 11.12
N GLU A 155 7.91 -11.20 10.85
CA GLU A 155 7.98 -10.23 9.77
C GLU A 155 8.58 -8.92 10.29
N ILE A 156 9.34 -8.26 9.41
CA ILE A 156 9.93 -6.95 9.65
C ILE A 156 9.40 -5.97 8.62
N SER A 157 9.01 -4.79 9.08
CA SER A 157 8.60 -3.68 8.23
C SER A 157 9.57 -2.51 8.40
N ASP A 158 9.90 -1.86 7.29
CA ASP A 158 10.67 -0.63 7.34
C ASP A 158 9.78 0.54 7.77
N ALA A 159 10.14 1.19 8.87
CA ALA A 159 9.38 2.29 9.48
C ALA A 159 9.92 3.68 9.09
N ASN A 160 10.67 3.78 7.98
CA ASN A 160 11.25 5.02 7.49
C ASN A 160 10.49 5.55 6.29
N THR A 161 10.58 6.86 6.08
CA THR A 161 10.15 7.47 4.82
C THR A 161 10.90 6.86 3.64
N LYS A 162 10.31 6.89 2.45
CA LYS A 162 10.98 6.44 1.22
C LYS A 162 12.26 7.22 0.92
N PHE A 163 12.27 8.50 1.32
CA PHE A 163 13.38 9.42 1.12
C PHE A 163 14.28 9.51 2.34
N LEU A 164 15.60 9.53 2.12
CA LEU A 164 16.63 9.72 3.14
C LEU A 164 17.53 10.90 2.76
N ASN A 165 17.80 11.79 3.72
CA ASN A 165 18.57 13.02 3.50
C ASN A 165 19.98 13.01 4.11
N GLY A 166 20.39 11.89 4.66
CA GLY A 166 21.70 11.74 5.29
C GLY A 166 21.80 10.49 6.15
N SER A 167 22.98 10.30 6.73
CA SER A 167 23.23 9.29 7.76
C SER A 167 22.29 9.45 8.95
N GLY A 168 21.99 8.35 9.63
CA GLY A 168 21.08 8.34 10.77
C GLY A 168 20.59 6.95 11.11
N TYR A 169 19.50 6.88 11.84
CA TYR A 169 18.92 5.62 12.31
C TYR A 169 17.82 5.16 11.36
N LEU A 170 17.98 3.97 10.79
CA LEU A 170 16.92 3.27 10.07
C LEU A 170 16.06 2.52 11.08
N LYS A 171 14.81 2.95 11.19
CA LYS A 171 13.81 2.39 12.09
C LYS A 171 13.10 1.20 11.45
N PHE A 172 12.72 0.23 12.27
CA PHE A 172 11.94 -0.92 11.83
C PHE A 172 10.96 -1.33 12.92
N ASP A 173 9.85 -1.92 12.49
CA ASP A 173 8.96 -2.69 13.35
C ASP A 173 9.14 -4.18 13.05
N VAL A 174 9.02 -5.02 14.07
CA VAL A 174 9.05 -6.47 13.94
C VAL A 174 7.81 -7.06 14.61
N GLN A 175 7.18 -8.04 13.99
CA GLN A 175 6.07 -8.76 14.58
C GLN A 175 6.34 -10.26 14.56
N SER A 176 6.24 -10.91 15.72
CA SER A 176 6.42 -12.35 15.84
C SER A 176 5.17 -13.08 15.33
N LEU A 177 5.35 -13.90 14.29
CA LEU A 177 4.29 -14.67 13.64
C LEU A 177 4.51 -16.19 13.75
N GLY A 178 5.62 -16.62 14.32
CA GLY A 178 5.87 -18.02 14.64
C GLY A 178 5.07 -18.49 15.85
N LEU A 179 4.59 -19.73 15.81
CA LEU A 179 3.90 -20.41 16.91
C LEU A 179 4.85 -21.07 17.91
N ASP A 180 6.16 -21.08 17.64
CA ASP A 180 7.18 -21.48 18.58
C ASP A 180 7.65 -20.25 19.38
N THR A 181 7.07 -20.08 20.56
CA THR A 181 7.29 -18.89 21.39
C THR A 181 7.58 -19.28 22.84
N PRO A 182 8.34 -18.46 23.61
CA PRO A 182 8.94 -17.19 23.20
C PRO A 182 10.09 -17.34 22.21
N ALA A 183 10.21 -16.37 21.31
CA ALA A 183 11.26 -16.27 20.31
C ALA A 183 12.24 -15.12 20.63
N THR A 184 13.44 -15.22 20.07
CA THR A 184 14.46 -14.17 20.12
C THR A 184 14.96 -13.94 18.71
N PHE A 185 15.01 -12.67 18.31
CA PHE A 185 15.41 -12.26 16.97
C PHE A 185 16.60 -11.32 17.03
N THR A 186 17.64 -11.62 16.27
CA THR A 186 18.77 -10.72 16.03
C THR A 186 18.58 -10.05 14.68
N ILE A 187 18.45 -8.72 14.70
CA ILE A 187 18.17 -7.89 13.54
C ILE A 187 19.44 -7.15 13.16
N SER A 188 19.83 -7.25 11.90
CA SER A 188 20.97 -6.54 11.34
C SER A 188 20.63 -5.96 9.97
N ILE A 189 21.37 -4.94 9.54
CA ILE A 189 21.24 -4.37 8.20
C ILE A 189 22.42 -4.84 7.34
N VAL A 190 22.13 -5.35 6.16
CA VAL A 190 23.14 -5.70 5.16
C VAL A 190 22.94 -4.80 3.93
N PRO A 191 23.85 -3.84 3.68
CA PRO A 191 23.80 -3.04 2.46
C PRO A 191 23.90 -3.90 1.21
N THR A 192 23.07 -3.63 0.21
CA THR A 192 23.11 -4.32 -1.08
C THR A 192 23.71 -3.45 -2.19
N ASN A 193 24.02 -2.18 -1.89
CA ASN A 193 24.78 -1.29 -2.75
C ASN A 193 25.77 -0.42 -1.94
N SER A 194 26.57 0.39 -2.63
CA SER A 194 27.59 1.25 -2.02
C SER A 194 27.05 2.53 -1.38
N ALA A 195 25.73 2.71 -1.30
CA ALA A 195 25.13 3.91 -0.72
C ALA A 195 25.31 3.98 0.80
N ILE A 196 25.36 2.83 1.47
CA ILE A 196 25.66 2.71 2.90
C ILE A 196 27.11 2.28 3.06
N THR A 197 27.91 3.08 3.76
CA THR A 197 29.35 2.85 3.97
C THR A 197 29.65 2.13 5.28
N SER A 198 28.78 2.27 6.28
CA SER A 198 28.87 1.52 7.53
C SER A 198 27.50 1.35 8.19
N VAL A 199 27.36 0.27 8.96
CA VAL A 199 26.15 -0.10 9.72
C VAL A 199 26.53 -0.27 11.18
N GLY A 200 25.63 0.11 12.09
CA GLY A 200 25.75 -0.10 13.53
C GLY A 200 25.63 -1.57 13.95
N SER A 201 25.76 -1.82 15.26
CA SER A 201 25.63 -3.16 15.82
C SER A 201 24.22 -3.74 15.63
N PRO A 202 24.09 -5.08 15.46
CA PRO A 202 22.79 -5.75 15.46
C PRO A 202 21.99 -5.51 16.74
N ILE A 203 20.66 -5.48 16.62
CA ILE A 203 19.70 -5.36 17.73
C ILE A 203 19.16 -6.75 18.07
N ILE A 204 18.99 -7.04 19.36
CA ILE A 204 18.41 -8.31 19.84
C ILE A 204 17.08 -8.01 20.52
N ILE A 205 15.99 -8.56 19.98
CA ILE A 205 14.66 -8.49 20.57
C ILE A 205 14.35 -9.86 21.18
N ASN A 206 14.29 -9.89 22.52
CA ASN A 206 14.14 -11.11 23.30
C ASN A 206 12.70 -11.34 23.74
N ASN A 207 12.38 -12.59 24.06
CA ASN A 207 11.12 -12.99 24.69
C ASN A 207 9.85 -12.54 23.94
N MET A 208 9.87 -12.62 22.61
CA MET A 208 8.73 -12.28 21.77
C MET A 208 7.72 -13.42 21.76
N HIS A 209 6.50 -13.15 22.20
CA HIS A 209 5.36 -14.05 22.11
C HIS A 209 4.61 -13.88 20.79
N PHE A 210 3.70 -14.81 20.50
CA PHE A 210 2.94 -14.80 19.25
C PHE A 210 2.11 -13.51 19.11
N LEU A 211 2.13 -12.91 17.92
CA LEU A 211 1.58 -11.58 17.57
C LEU A 211 2.18 -10.40 18.34
N GLN A 212 3.18 -10.61 19.19
CA GLN A 212 3.86 -9.50 19.85
C GLN A 212 4.65 -8.70 18.81
N SER A 213 4.55 -7.38 18.92
CA SER A 213 5.34 -6.45 18.13
C SER A 213 6.46 -5.83 18.96
N GLY A 214 7.56 -5.50 18.28
CA GLY A 214 8.66 -4.71 18.80
C GLY A 214 9.08 -3.69 17.75
N PHE A 215 9.84 -2.67 18.16
CA PHE A 215 10.39 -1.67 17.26
C PHE A 215 11.74 -1.23 17.78
N ASP A 216 12.65 -0.91 16.86
CA ASP A 216 13.94 -0.32 17.20
C ASP A 216 14.55 0.34 15.96
N SER A 217 15.84 0.68 16.01
CA SER A 217 16.55 1.26 14.89
C SER A 217 18.04 0.92 14.89
N ILE A 218 18.64 0.88 13.70
CA ILE A 218 20.08 0.67 13.52
C ILE A 218 20.67 1.89 12.82
N ASN A 219 21.74 2.44 13.39
CA ASN A 219 22.48 3.54 12.78
C ASN A 219 23.14 3.11 11.46
N VAL A 220 23.07 3.94 10.44
CA VAL A 220 23.78 3.78 9.16
C VAL A 220 24.48 5.06 8.76
N THR A 221 25.63 4.90 8.11
CA THR A 221 26.36 6.02 7.51
C THR A 221 26.23 5.96 6.00
N LEU A 222 25.62 6.98 5.41
CA LEU A 222 25.50 7.09 3.97
C LEU A 222 26.80 7.61 3.35
N SER A 223 27.08 7.22 2.11
CA SER A 223 28.24 7.71 1.37
C SER A 223 28.14 9.23 1.15
N PRO A 224 29.20 10.01 1.42
CA PRO A 224 29.21 11.45 1.15
C PRO A 224 29.18 11.77 -0.36
N SER A 225 29.40 10.76 -1.23
CA SER A 225 29.33 10.90 -2.68
C SER A 225 27.93 10.70 -3.25
N LEU A 226 26.92 10.47 -2.41
CA LEU A 226 25.55 10.29 -2.89
C LEU A 226 25.03 11.56 -3.54
N SER A 227 24.42 11.38 -4.71
CA SER A 227 23.71 12.41 -5.46
C SER A 227 22.20 12.22 -5.30
N PRO A 228 21.41 13.31 -5.24
CA PRO A 228 19.95 13.21 -5.16
C PRO A 228 19.39 12.29 -6.26
N GLY A 229 18.39 11.49 -5.92
CA GLY A 229 17.76 10.50 -6.80
C GLY A 229 18.45 9.13 -6.81
N GLN A 230 19.66 9.00 -6.23
CA GLN A 230 20.32 7.69 -6.13
C GLN A 230 19.61 6.77 -5.14
N LEU A 231 19.56 5.48 -5.49
CA LEU A 231 18.98 4.45 -4.65
C LEU A 231 19.91 4.10 -3.48
N ILE A 232 19.32 3.92 -2.31
CA ILE A 232 19.94 3.36 -1.12
C ILE A 232 19.27 2.02 -0.88
N SER A 233 19.99 0.92 -1.07
CA SER A 233 19.42 -0.42 -1.00
C SER A 233 20.09 -1.26 0.08
N TYR A 234 19.28 -1.94 0.88
CA TYR A 234 19.71 -2.81 1.97
C TYR A 234 18.66 -3.87 2.27
N VAL A 235 19.05 -4.89 3.03
CA VAL A 235 18.09 -5.86 3.59
C VAL A 235 18.16 -5.82 5.11
N TYR A 236 17.00 -5.98 5.75
CA TYR A 236 16.97 -6.39 7.15
C TYR A 236 17.15 -7.91 7.21
N LYS A 237 18.19 -8.36 7.92
CA LYS A 237 18.38 -9.78 8.23
C LYS A 237 17.80 -10.05 9.62
N VAL A 238 16.66 -10.76 9.66
CA VAL A 238 15.98 -11.16 10.89
C VAL A 238 16.34 -12.61 11.21
N GLN A 239 17.34 -12.80 12.06
CA GLN A 239 17.84 -14.14 12.40
C GLN A 239 17.20 -14.65 13.69
N ASN A 240 16.62 -15.84 13.63
CA ASN A 240 16.09 -16.53 14.82
C ASN A 240 17.17 -17.41 15.49
N SER A 241 16.81 -18.06 16.61
CA SER A 241 17.73 -18.95 17.34
C SER A 241 18.12 -20.23 16.58
N TYR A 242 17.46 -20.56 15.47
CA TYR A 242 17.82 -21.69 14.60
C TYR A 242 18.90 -21.33 13.59
N GLY A 243 19.28 -20.06 13.48
CA GLY A 243 20.19 -19.57 12.46
C GLY A 243 19.50 -19.34 11.11
N PHE A 244 18.20 -19.62 11.00
CA PHE A 244 17.39 -19.21 9.86
C PHE A 244 17.24 -17.69 9.87
N TYR A 245 17.25 -17.09 8.68
CA TYR A 245 16.93 -15.68 8.50
C TYR A 245 15.99 -15.49 7.31
N TYR A 246 15.05 -14.57 7.48
CA TYR A 246 14.25 -14.00 6.41
C TYR A 246 14.76 -12.58 6.14
N SER A 247 14.72 -12.17 4.87
CA SER A 247 15.13 -10.84 4.44
C SER A 247 14.43 -10.46 3.15
N ASP A 248 13.96 -9.23 3.09
CA ASP A 248 13.47 -8.61 1.85
C ASP A 248 14.27 -7.33 1.57
N THR A 249 14.34 -6.95 0.29
CA THR A 249 15.11 -5.78 -0.15
C THR A 249 14.33 -4.51 0.09
N ILE A 250 14.91 -3.62 0.89
CA ILE A 250 14.43 -2.26 1.08
C ILE A 250 15.20 -1.34 0.14
N THR A 251 14.45 -0.54 -0.61
CA THR A 251 15.01 0.51 -1.46
C THR A 251 14.48 1.87 -1.01
N LYS A 252 15.41 2.79 -0.75
CA LYS A 252 15.17 4.20 -0.42
C LYS A 252 15.78 5.09 -1.47
N ILE A 253 15.39 6.36 -1.47
CA ILE A 253 15.88 7.36 -2.42
C ILE A 253 16.62 8.44 -1.65
N PHE A 254 17.83 8.76 -2.08
CA PHE A 254 18.59 9.85 -1.48
C PHE A 254 18.06 11.20 -1.96
N GLY A 255 17.78 12.12 -1.04
CA GLY A 255 17.39 13.50 -1.33
C GLY A 255 15.98 13.86 -0.86
N THR A 256 15.70 15.17 -0.86
CA THR A 256 14.44 15.73 -0.36
C THR A 256 13.42 15.82 -1.50
N PRO A 257 12.26 15.18 -1.38
CA PRO A 257 11.21 15.29 -2.38
C PRO A 257 10.58 16.69 -2.38
N VAL A 258 10.13 17.11 -3.55
CA VAL A 258 9.31 18.31 -3.75
C VAL A 258 8.02 17.92 -4.45
N ASP A 259 6.89 18.34 -3.92
CA ASP A 259 5.58 18.11 -4.54
C ASP A 259 5.39 19.11 -5.69
N ILE A 260 5.17 18.60 -6.90
CA ILE A 260 4.88 19.41 -8.11
C ILE A 260 3.42 19.35 -8.53
N PHE A 261 2.66 18.47 -7.89
CA PHE A 261 1.21 18.38 -7.99
C PHE A 261 0.66 17.95 -6.62
N TYR A 262 -0.42 18.60 -6.19
CA TYR A 262 -1.14 18.22 -4.99
C TYR A 262 -2.63 18.50 -5.14
N ASP A 263 -3.48 17.52 -4.79
CA ASP A 263 -4.93 17.64 -4.77
C ASP A 263 -5.50 16.91 -3.55
N VAL A 264 -6.26 17.63 -2.73
CA VAL A 264 -6.92 17.12 -1.50
C VAL A 264 -8.32 16.57 -1.77
N ALA A 265 -8.67 16.30 -3.04
CA ALA A 265 -9.93 15.67 -3.45
C ALA A 265 -11.23 16.36 -2.95
N ASN A 266 -11.18 17.67 -2.71
CA ASN A 266 -12.33 18.43 -2.19
C ASN A 266 -13.32 18.90 -3.28
N ASN A 267 -12.93 18.85 -4.56
CA ASN A 267 -13.77 19.22 -5.71
C ASN A 267 -13.25 18.59 -7.02
N MET A 268 -14.04 18.67 -8.08
CA MET A 268 -13.71 18.11 -9.40
C MET A 268 -12.94 19.07 -10.31
N ASN A 269 -12.41 20.21 -9.85
CA ASN A 269 -11.85 21.24 -10.76
C ASN A 269 -10.68 20.73 -11.60
N ASN A 270 -9.87 19.83 -11.04
CA ASN A 270 -8.72 19.24 -11.71
C ASN A 270 -9.06 17.97 -12.49
N TRP A 271 -10.28 17.45 -12.36
CA TRP A 271 -10.64 16.10 -12.83
C TRP A 271 -11.92 16.12 -13.67
N THR A 272 -11.97 15.29 -14.70
CA THR A 272 -13.17 15.06 -15.49
C THR A 272 -13.67 13.64 -15.27
N SER A 273 -14.94 13.52 -14.88
CA SER A 273 -15.69 12.27 -14.85
C SER A 273 -17.19 12.54 -15.02
N THR A 274 -17.93 11.54 -15.47
CA THR A 274 -19.40 11.53 -15.49
C THR A 274 -20.01 10.64 -14.40
N THR A 275 -19.17 9.90 -13.67
CA THR A 275 -19.56 8.80 -12.78
C THR A 275 -18.91 8.95 -11.42
N TRP A 276 -17.59 9.18 -11.40
CA TRP A 276 -16.83 9.44 -10.18
C TRP A 276 -17.07 10.87 -9.70
N ASN A 277 -17.13 11.06 -8.39
CA ASN A 277 -17.33 12.38 -7.79
C ASN A 277 -16.73 12.45 -6.37
N THR A 278 -16.77 13.64 -5.77
CA THR A 278 -16.41 13.81 -4.37
C THR A 278 -17.51 13.33 -3.43
N THR A 279 -17.15 12.78 -2.28
CA THR A 279 -18.08 12.37 -1.22
C THR A 279 -17.62 12.86 0.16
N THR A 280 -18.57 13.08 1.07
CA THR A 280 -18.30 13.38 2.49
C THR A 280 -18.47 12.15 3.38
N LEU A 281 -18.86 10.99 2.83
CA LEU A 281 -19.15 9.77 3.59
C LEU A 281 -17.88 9.15 4.18
N SER A 282 -16.79 9.18 3.42
CA SER A 282 -15.48 8.72 3.84
C SER A 282 -14.41 9.62 3.24
N TYR A 283 -13.40 9.96 4.01
CA TYR A 283 -12.23 10.73 3.57
C TYR A 283 -11.05 10.42 4.48
N HIS A 284 -9.83 10.60 3.96
CA HIS A 284 -8.62 10.54 4.77
C HIS A 284 -8.36 11.91 5.38
N SER A 285 -8.30 12.94 4.53
CA SER A 285 -8.19 14.34 4.93
C SER A 285 -9.54 15.04 4.78
N ALA A 286 -9.97 15.74 5.82
CA ALA A 286 -11.27 16.43 5.78
C ALA A 286 -11.32 17.47 4.64
N THR A 287 -12.43 17.64 3.93
CA THR A 287 -13.79 17.15 4.26
C THR A 287 -14.35 16.11 3.29
N LYS A 288 -13.63 15.79 2.21
CA LYS A 288 -14.11 14.94 1.14
C LYS A 288 -12.97 14.11 0.55
N SER A 289 -13.34 13.04 -0.13
CA SER A 289 -12.46 12.26 -1.02
C SER A 289 -13.15 12.02 -2.35
N PHE A 290 -12.44 11.49 -3.34
CA PHE A 290 -13.04 10.97 -4.58
C PHE A 290 -13.51 9.52 -4.39
N THR A 291 -14.58 9.17 -5.09
CA THR A 291 -15.07 7.80 -5.20
C THR A 291 -15.79 7.58 -6.53
N ASP A 292 -15.78 6.35 -7.05
CA ASP A 292 -16.54 5.94 -8.24
C ASP A 292 -18.05 5.83 -7.98
N SER A 293 -18.43 5.68 -6.72
CA SER A 293 -19.72 5.21 -6.22
C SER A 293 -20.29 6.15 -5.13
N PRO A 294 -20.39 7.48 -5.40
CA PRO A 294 -20.73 8.48 -4.37
C PRO A 294 -22.14 8.34 -3.77
N SER A 295 -22.99 7.49 -4.33
CA SER A 295 -24.40 7.33 -3.98
C SER A 295 -24.80 5.86 -3.76
N GLY A 296 -23.91 5.07 -3.16
CA GLY A 296 -24.07 3.63 -2.94
C GLY A 296 -23.23 2.82 -3.92
N ASN A 297 -23.33 1.49 -3.85
CA ASN A 297 -22.47 0.57 -4.60
C ASN A 297 -22.38 0.90 -6.09
N TYR A 298 -21.24 0.54 -6.70
CA TYR A 298 -21.06 0.68 -8.15
C TYR A 298 -22.04 -0.18 -8.93
N ASN A 299 -22.22 0.10 -10.23
CA ASN A 299 -23.16 -0.67 -11.06
C ASN A 299 -22.49 -1.90 -11.67
N ASP A 300 -23.28 -2.91 -12.01
CA ASP A 300 -22.82 -4.05 -12.81
C ASP A 300 -22.58 -3.59 -14.28
N ASN A 301 -21.68 -4.27 -15.00
CA ASN A 301 -21.38 -4.08 -16.42
C ASN A 301 -20.91 -2.68 -16.80
N VAL A 302 -20.10 -2.03 -15.97
CA VAL A 302 -19.62 -0.68 -16.27
C VAL A 302 -18.12 -0.59 -16.38
N ILE A 303 -17.69 0.33 -17.26
CA ILE A 303 -16.33 0.85 -17.28
C ILE A 303 -16.44 2.34 -17.00
N THR A 304 -15.92 2.79 -15.86
CA THR A 304 -16.03 4.18 -15.41
C THR A 304 -14.67 4.78 -15.11
N ASN A 305 -14.50 6.08 -15.39
CA ASN A 305 -13.19 6.70 -15.34
C ASN A 305 -13.26 8.09 -14.69
N ILE A 306 -12.20 8.47 -13.98
CA ILE A 306 -11.89 9.85 -13.61
C ILE A 306 -10.49 10.21 -14.12
N THR A 307 -10.37 11.33 -14.84
CA THR A 307 -9.13 11.69 -15.56
C THR A 307 -8.67 13.09 -15.20
N LEU A 308 -7.37 13.25 -14.96
CA LEU A 308 -6.76 14.56 -14.69
C LEU A 308 -6.82 15.46 -15.94
N ASN A 309 -7.25 16.70 -15.74
CA ASN A 309 -7.47 17.67 -16.81
C ASN A 309 -6.15 18.15 -17.42
N SER A 310 -5.14 18.38 -16.58
CA SER A 310 -3.84 18.92 -16.94
C SER A 310 -2.78 17.84 -17.04
N TYR A 311 -1.72 18.12 -17.81
CA TYR A 311 -0.52 17.29 -17.82
C TYR A 311 0.43 17.69 -16.68
N ILE A 312 1.05 16.71 -16.04
CA ILE A 312 2.13 16.87 -15.07
C ILE A 312 3.45 16.71 -15.82
N ASN A 313 4.28 17.75 -15.85
CA ASN A 313 5.55 17.75 -16.55
C ASN A 313 6.67 17.21 -15.65
N LEU A 314 7.29 16.11 -16.05
CA LEU A 314 8.37 15.43 -15.32
C LEU A 314 9.77 15.70 -15.92
N THR A 315 9.91 16.76 -16.71
CA THR A 315 11.17 17.12 -17.37
C THR A 315 12.17 17.73 -16.39
N GLY A 316 13.39 17.19 -16.35
CA GLY A 316 14.50 17.74 -15.57
C GLY A 316 14.58 17.29 -14.11
N TYR A 317 13.72 16.34 -13.71
CA TYR A 317 13.78 15.67 -12.42
C TYR A 317 14.57 14.36 -12.50
N LEU A 318 15.08 13.92 -11.36
CA LEU A 318 15.90 12.70 -11.21
C LEU A 318 15.08 11.51 -10.71
N TYR A 319 13.91 11.78 -10.15
CA TYR A 319 12.94 10.81 -9.65
C TYR A 319 11.55 11.43 -9.69
N ALA A 320 10.52 10.59 -9.89
CA ALA A 320 9.13 10.99 -9.79
C ALA A 320 8.28 9.86 -9.21
N GLU A 321 7.34 10.20 -8.35
CA GLU A 321 6.41 9.26 -7.72
C GLU A 321 5.03 9.90 -7.61
N LEU A 322 3.99 9.11 -7.88
CA LEU A 322 2.63 9.40 -7.48
C LEU A 322 2.36 8.76 -6.12
N SER A 323 1.73 9.51 -5.21
CA SER A 323 1.17 8.94 -3.99
C SER A 323 -0.25 9.44 -3.75
N PHE A 324 -1.08 8.62 -3.12
CA PHE A 324 -2.43 8.98 -2.71
C PHE A 324 -2.87 8.05 -1.56
N TRP A 325 -3.81 8.49 -0.74
CA TRP A 325 -4.46 7.61 0.23
C TRP A 325 -5.63 6.91 -0.44
N ALA A 326 -5.80 5.61 -0.21
CA ALA A 326 -6.92 4.85 -0.75
C ALA A 326 -7.48 3.84 0.23
N LYS A 327 -8.76 3.49 0.04
CA LYS A 327 -9.44 2.34 0.63
C LYS A 327 -10.43 1.82 -0.42
N TRP A 328 -10.80 0.54 -0.37
CA TRP A 328 -11.73 -0.01 -1.35
C TRP A 328 -12.49 -1.24 -0.85
N ASP A 329 -13.62 -1.50 -1.47
CA ASP A 329 -14.41 -2.71 -1.36
C ASP A 329 -14.94 -3.05 -2.75
N ILE A 330 -14.33 -4.05 -3.40
CA ILE A 330 -14.52 -4.43 -4.79
C ILE A 330 -14.62 -5.97 -4.82
N GLU A 331 -15.43 -6.53 -5.73
CA GLU A 331 -15.52 -7.98 -5.88
C GLU A 331 -14.14 -8.59 -6.22
N ALA A 332 -13.59 -9.37 -5.29
CA ALA A 332 -12.28 -9.99 -5.47
C ALA A 332 -12.30 -10.99 -6.63
N GLY A 333 -11.33 -10.86 -7.54
CA GLY A 333 -11.12 -11.76 -8.66
C GLY A 333 -11.99 -11.50 -9.89
N TRP A 334 -12.93 -10.55 -9.85
CA TRP A 334 -13.84 -10.23 -10.96
C TRP A 334 -13.78 -8.75 -11.33
N ASP A 335 -14.16 -7.89 -10.39
CA ASP A 335 -14.16 -6.44 -10.57
C ASP A 335 -12.81 -5.86 -10.17
N TYR A 336 -12.49 -4.68 -10.68
CA TYR A 336 -11.20 -4.05 -10.35
C TYR A 336 -11.13 -2.55 -10.67
N VAL A 337 -10.19 -1.88 -9.98
CA VAL A 337 -9.70 -0.55 -10.35
C VAL A 337 -8.27 -0.62 -10.90
N GLU A 338 -7.97 0.23 -11.88
CA GLU A 338 -6.62 0.51 -12.35
C GLU A 338 -6.27 1.99 -12.17
N VAL A 339 -4.98 2.24 -11.87
CA VAL A 339 -4.36 3.57 -11.98
C VAL A 339 -3.51 3.60 -13.23
N LEU A 340 -3.74 4.62 -14.07
CA LEU A 340 -3.19 4.69 -15.41
C LEU A 340 -2.48 6.02 -15.65
N ALA A 341 -1.39 6.00 -16.43
CA ALA A 341 -0.76 7.19 -16.98
C ALA A 341 -0.87 7.26 -18.51
N SER A 342 -0.87 8.47 -19.05
CA SER A 342 -0.84 8.70 -20.50
C SER A 342 0.04 9.88 -20.87
N THR A 343 0.90 9.73 -21.87
CA THR A 343 1.76 10.80 -22.40
C THR A 343 1.14 11.56 -23.58
N ASN A 344 0.02 11.06 -24.12
CA ASN A 344 -0.67 11.63 -25.28
C ASN A 344 -2.18 11.85 -25.06
N GLY A 345 -2.71 11.41 -23.91
CA GLY A 345 -4.12 11.53 -23.53
C GLY A 345 -5.05 10.47 -24.14
N THR A 346 -4.54 9.58 -24.99
CA THR A 346 -5.32 8.57 -25.72
C THR A 346 -4.92 7.14 -25.39
N ILE A 347 -3.62 6.85 -25.29
CA ILE A 347 -3.09 5.54 -24.90
C ILE A 347 -2.78 5.59 -23.41
N TRP A 348 -3.32 4.64 -22.66
CA TRP A 348 -3.20 4.58 -21.20
C TRP A 348 -2.43 3.33 -20.81
N THR A 349 -1.43 3.50 -19.95
CA THR A 349 -0.59 2.41 -19.44
C THR A 349 -0.88 2.23 -17.95
N PRO A 350 -1.19 1.01 -17.49
CA PRO A 350 -1.46 0.75 -16.09
C PRO A 350 -0.17 0.86 -15.27
N LEU A 351 -0.29 1.33 -14.03
CA LEU A 351 0.83 1.66 -13.17
C LEU A 351 0.94 0.69 -12.00
N CYS A 352 2.12 0.11 -11.81
CA CYS A 352 2.42 -0.72 -10.65
C CYS A 352 2.53 0.15 -9.39
N GLY A 353 1.78 -0.23 -8.37
CA GLY A 353 1.79 0.36 -7.05
C GLY A 353 2.25 -0.64 -6.01
N LYS A 354 2.18 -0.24 -4.74
CA LYS A 354 2.49 -1.04 -3.57
C LYS A 354 1.37 -2.02 -3.20
N TYR A 355 0.11 -1.68 -3.43
CA TYR A 355 -1.03 -2.49 -3.01
C TYR A 355 -1.84 -3.11 -4.16
N ASN A 356 -1.44 -2.91 -5.42
CA ASN A 356 -2.03 -3.66 -6.54
C ASN A 356 -1.28 -4.98 -6.80
N HIS A 357 -1.95 -5.88 -7.51
CA HIS A 357 -1.40 -7.16 -7.94
C HIS A 357 -1.79 -7.45 -9.40
N PRO A 358 -1.15 -8.43 -10.05
CA PRO A 358 -1.55 -8.88 -11.37
C PRO A 358 -3.00 -9.37 -11.41
N GLY A 359 -3.77 -8.93 -12.40
CA GLY A 359 -5.12 -9.43 -12.67
C GLY A 359 -5.10 -10.88 -13.17
N ASN A 360 -6.18 -11.61 -12.85
CA ASN A 360 -6.36 -13.01 -13.23
C ASN A 360 -7.14 -13.18 -14.56
N SER A 361 -7.52 -14.40 -14.93
CA SER A 361 -8.23 -14.73 -16.18
C SER A 361 -9.61 -14.07 -16.37
N TYR A 362 -10.24 -13.60 -15.30
CA TYR A 362 -11.52 -12.89 -15.30
C TYR A 362 -11.35 -11.36 -15.27
N GLN A 363 -10.11 -10.89 -15.09
CA GLN A 363 -9.72 -9.48 -15.09
C GLN A 363 -8.79 -9.19 -16.28
N ASP A 364 -8.27 -7.96 -16.37
CA ASP A 364 -7.20 -7.66 -17.32
C ASP A 364 -5.92 -8.42 -16.86
N VAL A 365 -5.63 -9.54 -17.53
CA VAL A 365 -4.53 -10.46 -17.17
C VAL A 365 -3.20 -9.71 -17.12
N ASP A 366 -2.44 -9.95 -16.04
CA ASP A 366 -1.13 -9.35 -15.75
C ASP A 366 -1.10 -7.83 -15.57
N HIS A 367 -2.23 -7.14 -15.71
CA HIS A 367 -2.30 -5.73 -15.38
C HIS A 367 -2.27 -5.53 -13.86
N PRO A 368 -1.63 -4.45 -13.36
CA PRO A 368 -1.64 -4.13 -11.94
C PRO A 368 -2.99 -3.51 -11.53
N ILE A 369 -3.80 -4.30 -10.82
CA ILE A 369 -5.18 -3.98 -10.45
C ILE A 369 -5.41 -3.96 -8.94
N TYR A 370 -6.47 -3.27 -8.51
CA TYR A 370 -6.98 -3.31 -7.14
C TYR A 370 -8.34 -4.00 -7.13
N ASP A 371 -8.48 -5.07 -6.36
CA ASP A 371 -9.74 -5.75 -6.07
C ASP A 371 -9.85 -6.13 -4.58
N GLY A 372 -10.93 -6.81 -4.21
CA GLY A 372 -11.17 -7.25 -2.83
C GLY A 372 -11.43 -6.10 -1.86
N THR A 373 -11.13 -6.33 -0.58
CA THR A 373 -11.47 -5.38 0.49
C THR A 373 -10.23 -4.85 1.20
N GLN A 374 -10.03 -3.53 1.15
CA GLN A 374 -9.10 -2.77 1.96
C GLN A 374 -9.89 -1.75 2.80
N SER A 375 -10.28 -2.16 4.01
CA SER A 375 -11.21 -1.41 4.87
C SER A 375 -10.60 -0.17 5.56
N THR A 376 -9.27 -0.11 5.66
CA THR A 376 -8.54 1.03 6.21
C THR A 376 -7.82 1.82 5.12
N TRP A 377 -7.68 3.13 5.32
CA TRP A 377 -6.90 3.97 4.42
C TRP A 377 -5.42 3.54 4.42
N VAL A 378 -4.88 3.30 3.23
CA VAL A 378 -3.47 2.99 2.97
C VAL A 378 -2.87 4.04 2.05
N ASN A 379 -1.57 4.33 2.23
CA ASN A 379 -0.85 5.27 1.37
C ASN A 379 -0.23 4.50 0.19
N GLU A 380 -0.85 4.62 -0.97
CA GLU A 380 -0.40 4.06 -2.23
C GLU A 380 0.76 4.89 -2.81
N GLN A 381 1.73 4.21 -3.42
CA GLN A 381 2.96 4.76 -3.96
C GLN A 381 3.29 4.10 -5.29
N VAL A 382 3.37 4.91 -6.34
CA VAL A 382 3.51 4.49 -7.73
C VAL A 382 4.73 5.18 -8.33
N ASP A 383 5.69 4.38 -8.81
CA ASP A 383 6.91 4.92 -9.43
C ASP A 383 6.61 5.47 -10.84
N LEU A 384 6.93 6.74 -11.06
CA LEU A 384 6.75 7.44 -12.33
C LEU A 384 8.08 7.68 -13.07
N THR A 385 9.18 7.08 -12.61
CA THR A 385 10.53 7.32 -13.15
C THR A 385 10.64 6.96 -14.64
N ASN A 386 9.83 6.01 -15.14
CA ASN A 386 9.76 5.67 -16.56
C ASN A 386 9.20 6.81 -17.44
N TYR A 387 8.60 7.82 -16.83
CA TYR A 387 8.05 9.01 -17.51
C TYR A 387 8.91 10.27 -17.32
N LEU A 388 10.10 10.16 -16.72
CA LEU A 388 11.03 11.29 -16.64
C LEU A 388 11.32 11.87 -18.05
N GLY A 389 11.37 13.19 -18.15
CA GLY A 389 11.53 13.87 -19.44
C GLY A 389 10.25 14.01 -20.27
N GLN A 390 9.11 13.52 -19.77
CA GLN A 390 7.82 13.57 -20.46
C GLN A 390 6.78 14.32 -19.61
N SER A 391 5.63 14.59 -20.23
CA SER A 391 4.45 15.11 -19.55
C SER A 391 3.37 14.04 -19.53
N ILE A 392 2.73 13.79 -18.37
CA ILE A 392 1.74 12.73 -18.21
C ILE A 392 0.39 13.23 -17.70
N LYS A 393 -0.69 12.54 -18.05
CA LYS A 393 -1.99 12.59 -17.37
C LYS A 393 -2.20 11.34 -16.55
N LEU A 394 -2.96 11.47 -15.46
CA LEU A 394 -3.38 10.36 -14.60
C LEU A 394 -4.85 10.04 -14.81
N ARG A 395 -5.22 8.77 -14.64
CA ARG A 395 -6.60 8.28 -14.68
C ARG A 395 -6.79 7.15 -13.69
N PHE A 396 -7.96 7.10 -13.06
CA PHE A 396 -8.47 5.92 -12.36
C PHE A 396 -9.61 5.32 -13.20
N LYS A 397 -9.63 4.00 -13.35
CA LYS A 397 -10.62 3.24 -14.16
C LYS A 397 -11.17 2.10 -13.32
N LEU A 398 -12.48 2.06 -13.10
CA LEU A 398 -13.19 0.89 -12.57
C LEU A 398 -13.73 0.06 -13.73
N VAL A 399 -13.66 -1.26 -13.61
CA VAL A 399 -14.30 -2.24 -14.49
C VAL A 399 -15.10 -3.21 -13.62
N SER A 400 -16.37 -3.44 -13.95
CA SER A 400 -17.22 -4.40 -13.27
C SER A 400 -17.90 -5.41 -14.20
N ASP A 401 -18.19 -6.58 -13.65
CA ASP A 401 -18.79 -7.74 -14.30
C ASP A 401 -20.33 -7.74 -14.20
N ASN A 402 -20.99 -8.89 -14.38
CA ASN A 402 -22.44 -8.99 -14.43
C ASN A 402 -23.17 -9.02 -13.07
N TYR A 403 -22.46 -9.23 -11.96
CA TYR A 403 -23.06 -9.48 -10.66
C TYR A 403 -22.27 -8.78 -9.53
N MET A 404 -22.77 -8.94 -8.30
CA MET A 404 -22.10 -8.58 -7.03
C MET A 404 -21.32 -7.26 -6.99
N ASN A 405 -22.04 -6.14 -6.87
CA ASN A 405 -21.42 -4.84 -6.61
C ASN A 405 -21.18 -4.52 -5.11
N TYR A 406 -20.18 -3.68 -4.86
CA TYR A 406 -19.71 -3.25 -3.54
C TYR A 406 -19.54 -1.72 -3.45
N ASP A 407 -19.09 -1.21 -2.29
CA ASP A 407 -18.95 0.23 -2.02
C ASP A 407 -17.93 0.92 -2.95
N GLY A 408 -17.03 0.21 -3.61
CA GLY A 408 -16.12 0.74 -4.62
C GLY A 408 -14.80 1.27 -4.05
N PHE A 409 -14.16 2.18 -4.79
CA PHE A 409 -12.82 2.68 -4.54
C PHE A 409 -12.85 4.15 -4.12
N TYR A 410 -12.13 4.45 -3.04
CA TYR A 410 -11.99 5.80 -2.52
C TYR A 410 -10.53 6.23 -2.59
N PHE A 411 -10.27 7.47 -3.00
CA PHE A 411 -8.92 8.02 -2.95
C PHE A 411 -8.88 9.51 -2.61
N ASP A 412 -7.79 9.91 -1.96
CA ASP A 412 -7.60 11.22 -1.34
C ASP A 412 -6.13 11.63 -1.32
N ASP A 413 -5.84 12.92 -1.08
CA ASP A 413 -4.49 13.48 -0.90
C ASP A 413 -3.49 13.09 -2.01
N ILE A 414 -3.89 13.28 -3.27
CA ILE A 414 -3.12 12.92 -4.46
C ILE A 414 -1.91 13.85 -4.60
N LYS A 415 -0.70 13.28 -4.66
CA LYS A 415 0.57 14.00 -4.78
C LYS A 415 1.42 13.42 -5.90
N VAL A 416 2.10 14.29 -6.64
CA VAL A 416 3.28 13.89 -7.42
C VAL A 416 4.51 14.56 -6.84
N SER A 417 5.41 13.74 -6.30
CA SER A 417 6.64 14.16 -5.65
C SER A 417 7.84 13.83 -6.54
N VAL A 418 8.80 14.75 -6.62
CA VAL A 418 9.99 14.62 -7.48
C VAL A 418 11.27 14.93 -6.73
N ILE A 419 12.39 14.40 -7.22
CA ILE A 419 13.73 14.82 -6.80
C ILE A 419 14.34 15.73 -7.86
N THR A 420 14.78 16.91 -7.44
CA THR A 420 15.46 17.87 -8.33
C THR A 420 16.98 17.65 -8.33
N ASN A 421 17.61 17.97 -9.44
CA ASN A 421 19.05 18.17 -9.45
C ASN A 421 19.36 19.53 -8.81
N PRO A 422 20.22 19.63 -7.78
CA PRO A 422 20.58 20.91 -7.14
C PRO A 422 21.25 21.91 -8.10
N LEU A 423 21.75 21.46 -9.25
CA LEU A 423 22.32 22.32 -10.30
C LEU A 423 21.32 22.75 -11.37
N ASN A 424 20.06 22.30 -11.30
CA ASN A 424 19.06 22.70 -12.27
C ASN A 424 18.58 24.12 -11.97
N ILE A 425 18.90 25.06 -12.87
CA ILE A 425 18.38 26.45 -12.85
C ILE A 425 16.95 26.50 -13.43
N ASN A 426 16.34 25.34 -13.71
CA ASN A 426 14.89 25.27 -13.85
C ASN A 426 14.26 25.55 -12.48
N ASN A 427 14.21 26.83 -12.13
CA ASN A 427 13.05 27.38 -11.45
C ASN A 427 11.86 26.69 -12.09
N LEU A 428 11.09 25.97 -11.28
CA LEU A 428 9.73 25.58 -11.58
C LEU A 428 9.10 26.68 -12.45
N ASN A 429 8.36 26.30 -13.49
CA ASN A 429 7.60 27.22 -14.32
C ASN A 429 6.47 27.92 -13.52
N ASP A 430 6.80 28.52 -12.37
CA ASP A 430 5.97 29.33 -11.49
C ASP A 430 5.81 30.74 -12.09
N ASN A 431 5.33 30.82 -13.32
CA ASN A 431 4.83 32.09 -13.83
C ASN A 431 3.41 32.37 -13.35
N GLU A 432 2.74 31.42 -12.71
CA GLU A 432 1.55 31.67 -11.90
C GLU A 432 1.82 31.32 -10.43
N ASN A 433 1.57 32.28 -9.54
CA ASN A 433 1.76 32.20 -8.08
C ASN A 433 3.21 32.31 -7.58
N SER A 434 4.10 33.01 -8.28
CA SER A 434 5.43 33.36 -7.73
C SER A 434 5.47 34.75 -7.09
N ILE A 435 6.43 34.94 -6.20
CA ILE A 435 6.79 36.25 -5.64
C ILE A 435 8.27 36.54 -5.92
N THR A 436 8.63 37.82 -5.97
CA THR A 436 10.04 38.28 -5.99
C THR A 436 10.24 39.34 -4.91
N LEU A 437 11.40 39.33 -4.25
CA LEU A 437 11.74 40.21 -3.12
C LEU A 437 12.89 41.15 -3.48
N TYR A 438 12.79 42.42 -3.13
CA TYR A 438 13.91 43.38 -3.25
C TYR A 438 13.73 44.59 -2.31
N PRO A 439 14.82 45.26 -1.90
CA PRO A 439 16.21 44.79 -1.99
C PRO A 439 16.47 43.63 -1.02
N ASN A 440 17.49 42.82 -1.30
CA ASN A 440 17.98 41.79 -0.38
C ASN A 440 19.52 41.78 -0.44
N PRO A 441 20.25 42.23 0.60
CA PRO A 441 19.77 42.58 1.95
C PRO A 441 18.85 43.80 2.01
N CYS A 442 17.98 43.85 3.03
CA CYS A 442 16.95 44.87 3.21
C CYS A 442 17.15 45.62 4.53
N GLU A 443 17.11 46.95 4.49
CA GLU A 443 17.20 47.80 5.69
C GLU A 443 15.81 48.10 6.27
N ASN A 444 15.00 48.93 5.61
CA ASN A 444 13.77 49.45 6.21
C ASN A 444 12.50 48.94 5.56
N VAL A 445 12.49 48.74 4.23
CA VAL A 445 11.28 48.40 3.48
C VAL A 445 11.55 47.24 2.53
N LEU A 446 10.85 46.13 2.75
CA LEU A 446 10.86 44.97 1.86
C LEU A 446 9.79 45.15 0.79
N ASN A 447 10.19 45.12 -0.48
CA ASN A 447 9.28 45.15 -1.61
C ASN A 447 9.05 43.72 -2.10
N ILE A 448 7.78 43.36 -2.26
CA ILE A 448 7.32 42.05 -2.72
C ILE A 448 6.51 42.26 -3.98
N LYS A 449 7.00 41.74 -5.10
CA LYS A 449 6.28 41.73 -6.37
C LYS A 449 5.64 40.36 -6.57
N ILE A 450 4.33 40.33 -6.72
CA ILE A 450 3.49 39.14 -6.85
C ILE A 450 3.18 38.92 -8.32
N ASN A 451 3.55 37.75 -8.85
CA ASN A 451 3.23 37.29 -10.18
C ASN A 451 2.20 36.15 -10.08
N SER A 452 0.94 36.53 -9.87
CA SER A 452 -0.20 35.62 -9.70
C SER A 452 -1.42 36.19 -10.42
N SER A 453 -2.09 35.35 -11.20
CA SER A 453 -3.36 35.65 -11.87
C SER A 453 -4.55 35.55 -10.92
N ASN A 454 -4.45 34.79 -9.82
CA ASN A 454 -5.48 34.65 -8.79
C ASN A 454 -4.99 35.09 -7.40
N LYS A 455 -5.53 36.21 -6.92
CA LYS A 455 -5.20 36.80 -5.60
C LYS A 455 -6.37 36.83 -4.61
N LEU A 456 -7.43 36.06 -4.89
CA LEU A 456 -8.53 35.93 -3.94
C LEU A 456 -8.01 35.41 -2.59
N ASN A 457 -8.49 36.03 -1.50
CA ASN A 457 -8.14 35.73 -0.12
C ASN A 457 -6.63 35.57 0.16
N SER A 458 -5.79 36.32 -0.57
CA SER A 458 -4.35 36.14 -0.50
C SER A 458 -3.68 36.93 0.62
N PHE A 459 -2.62 36.37 1.18
CA PHE A 459 -1.82 37.02 2.22
C PHE A 459 -0.35 36.58 2.16
N ILE A 460 0.51 37.40 2.77
CA ILE A 460 1.94 37.18 2.90
C ILE A 460 2.24 36.93 4.38
N GLU A 461 3.00 35.88 4.69
CA GLU A 461 3.50 35.60 6.04
C GLU A 461 5.02 35.74 6.09
N ILE A 462 5.53 36.37 7.15
CA ILE A 462 6.97 36.52 7.42
C ILE A 462 7.32 35.68 8.64
N TYR A 463 8.39 34.90 8.56
CA TYR A 463 8.92 34.07 9.64
C TYR A 463 10.39 34.38 9.91
N ASN A 464 10.83 34.23 11.16
CA ASN A 464 12.25 34.23 11.48
C ASN A 464 12.89 32.84 11.24
N SER A 465 14.20 32.73 11.42
CA SER A 465 14.96 31.49 11.25
C SER A 465 14.58 30.34 12.19
N LEU A 466 13.80 30.60 13.24
CA LEU A 466 13.28 29.61 14.17
C LEU A 466 11.85 29.18 13.84
N GLY A 467 11.28 29.66 12.72
CA GLY A 467 9.90 29.36 12.31
C GLY A 467 8.83 30.16 13.05
N LYS A 468 9.20 31.15 13.88
CA LYS A 468 8.23 32.04 14.55
C LYS A 468 7.69 33.04 13.53
N LYS A 469 6.36 33.10 13.40
CA LYS A 469 5.66 34.10 12.58
C LYS A 469 5.84 35.51 13.17
N ILE A 470 6.25 36.43 12.32
CA ILE A 470 6.54 37.83 12.65
C ILE A 470 5.37 38.71 12.25
N GLU A 471 4.84 38.52 11.05
CA GLU A 471 3.79 39.38 10.49
C GLU A 471 2.97 38.65 9.43
N THR A 472 1.72 39.08 9.25
CA THR A 472 0.83 38.68 8.15
C THR A 472 0.31 39.93 7.45
N VAL A 473 0.46 40.00 6.13
CA VAL A 473 0.02 41.12 5.29
C VAL A 473 -0.99 40.63 4.25
N TYR A 474 -2.22 41.11 4.32
CA TYR A 474 -3.27 40.75 3.35
C TYR A 474 -3.07 41.48 2.02
N VAL A 475 -3.26 40.76 0.92
CA VAL A 475 -3.04 41.24 -0.45
C VAL A 475 -4.39 41.50 -1.11
N ASN A 476 -4.60 42.72 -1.61
CA ASN A 476 -5.80 43.02 -2.39
C ASN A 476 -5.69 42.46 -3.81
N ASN A 477 -6.81 42.05 -4.41
CA ASN A 477 -6.87 41.42 -5.73
C ASN A 477 -6.12 42.20 -6.84
N ASN A 478 -6.11 43.53 -6.77
CA ASN A 478 -5.49 44.41 -7.77
C ASN A 478 -4.04 44.82 -7.47
N GLN A 479 -3.44 44.37 -6.36
CA GLN A 479 -2.09 44.76 -5.98
C GLN A 479 -1.06 43.75 -6.50
N ASN A 480 -0.12 44.23 -7.32
CA ASN A 480 1.03 43.44 -7.80
C ASN A 480 2.29 43.70 -6.98
N ASN A 481 2.37 44.82 -6.27
CA ASN A 481 3.53 45.21 -5.47
C ASN A 481 3.05 45.53 -4.06
N ILE A 482 3.71 44.93 -3.08
CA ILE A 482 3.47 45.13 -1.64
C ILE A 482 4.75 45.67 -1.04
N ASN A 483 4.63 46.73 -0.24
CA ASN A 483 5.74 47.30 0.52
C ASN A 483 5.48 46.99 2.00
N ILE A 484 6.43 46.31 2.64
CA ILE A 484 6.34 45.96 4.07
C ILE A 484 7.43 46.72 4.81
N ASP A 485 7.03 47.51 5.82
CA ASP A 485 7.97 48.18 6.71
C ASP A 485 8.52 47.17 7.72
N ILE A 486 9.81 46.88 7.60
CA ILE A 486 10.53 45.93 8.45
C ILE A 486 11.47 46.63 9.42
N LYS A 487 11.37 47.96 9.58
CA LYS A 487 12.31 48.73 10.42
C LYS A 487 12.40 48.21 11.87
N ASN A 488 11.32 47.66 12.39
CA ASN A 488 11.21 47.22 13.79
C ASN A 488 11.56 45.74 14.01
N ILE A 489 11.94 44.99 12.96
CA ILE A 489 12.41 43.60 13.12
C ILE A 489 13.93 43.58 13.31
N SER A 490 14.42 42.69 14.17
CA SER A 490 15.86 42.53 14.45
C SER A 490 16.66 42.14 13.21
N GLN A 491 17.96 42.47 13.18
CA GLN A 491 18.89 41.96 12.17
C GLN A 491 18.89 40.43 12.15
N GLY A 492 18.87 39.82 10.97
CA GLY A 492 18.82 38.36 10.85
C GLY A 492 18.28 37.85 9.53
N ILE A 493 18.10 36.52 9.47
CA ILE A 493 17.53 35.81 8.32
C ILE A 493 16.04 35.61 8.54
N TYR A 494 15.26 35.95 7.53
CA TYR A 494 13.81 35.83 7.51
C TYR A 494 13.33 35.13 6.24
N PHE A 495 12.14 34.55 6.33
CA PHE A 495 11.49 33.82 5.25
C PHE A 495 10.11 34.42 4.98
N VAL A 496 9.76 34.56 3.71
CA VAL A 496 8.52 35.14 3.23
C VAL A 496 7.76 34.09 2.44
N LYS A 497 6.47 33.99 2.72
CA LYS A 497 5.57 33.03 2.08
C LYS A 497 4.34 33.77 1.59
N PHE A 498 3.99 33.64 0.32
CA PHE A 498 2.70 34.11 -0.20
C PHE A 498 1.72 32.94 -0.29
N VAL A 499 0.49 33.16 0.16
CA VAL A 499 -0.57 32.15 0.26
C VAL A 499 -1.81 32.70 -0.43
N ASN A 500 -2.44 31.89 -1.27
CA ASN A 500 -3.73 32.17 -1.90
C ASN A 500 -4.66 30.95 -1.80
N GLU A 501 -5.87 31.06 -2.35
CA GLU A 501 -6.86 29.97 -2.34
C GLU A 501 -6.39 28.70 -3.07
N THR A 502 -5.46 28.83 -4.03
CA THR A 502 -4.89 27.70 -4.77
C THR A 502 -3.70 27.04 -4.05
N GLY A 503 -3.27 27.59 -2.91
CA GLY A 503 -2.20 27.03 -2.09
C GLY A 503 -1.06 28.01 -1.79
N ILE A 504 0.09 27.43 -1.49
CA ILE A 504 1.29 28.14 -1.02
C ILE A 504 2.24 28.35 -2.20
N SER A 505 2.75 29.57 -2.36
CA SER A 505 3.90 29.87 -3.24
C SER A 505 5.24 29.46 -2.64
N ASN A 506 6.30 29.49 -3.45
CA ASN A 506 7.67 29.32 -2.98
C ASN A 506 8.00 30.24 -1.79
N THR A 507 8.65 29.67 -0.78
CA THR A 507 9.18 30.43 0.36
C THR A 507 10.50 31.10 -0.04
N LEU A 508 10.58 32.43 0.06
CA LEU A 508 11.77 33.20 -0.27
C LEU A 508 12.48 33.72 0.97
N LYS A 509 13.82 33.68 0.94
CA LYS A 509 14.68 34.17 2.02
C LYS A 509 15.09 35.63 1.78
N PHE A 510 15.04 36.46 2.82
CA PHE A 510 15.72 37.76 2.84
C PHE A 510 16.55 37.97 4.11
N VAL A 511 17.53 38.87 4.02
CA VAL A 511 18.43 39.25 5.11
C VAL A 511 18.08 40.67 5.55
N LYS A 512 17.66 40.84 6.82
CA LYS A 512 17.52 42.15 7.47
C LYS A 512 18.88 42.62 7.97
N GLN A 513 19.29 43.81 7.51
CA GLN A 513 20.49 44.52 7.99
C GLN A 513 20.13 45.71 8.87
#